data_AF-A0A7S3F796-F1
#
_entry.id   AF-A0A7S3F796-F1
#
_cell.length_a   1.000
_cell.length_b   1.000
_cell.length_c   1.000
_cell.angle_alpha   90.00
_cell.angle_beta   90.00
_cell.angle_gamma   90.00
#
_symmetry.space_group_name_H-M   'P 1'
#
loop_
_entity.id
_entity.type
_entity.pdbx_description
1 polymer ?
#
loop_
_entity_poly.entity_id
_entity_poly.type
_entity_poly.pdbx_seq_one_letter_code
_entity_poly.pdbx_strand_id
1 'polypeptide(L)'
;PAGDAAWELMWGPWSEHKYLLYLRGYGASSGHKYILAQNATVLMLAEDPSETWYSELLVPMTHYLPVPVPGSAETELCEQLDEAVRLLEANPSVAEELRANLQEWLWTNLRRRSILSAIRETL
;
A
#
# COMPACT_ATOMS: atom_id res chain seq x y z
N PRO A 1 -17.31 17.44 15.75
CA PRO A 1 -16.64 18.31 14.77
C PRO A 1 -15.25 17.74 14.38
N ALA A 2 -15.25 16.59 13.71
CA ALA A 2 -14.06 15.90 13.21
C ALA A 2 -14.26 15.42 11.75
N GLY A 3 -15.30 15.94 11.08
CA GLY A 3 -15.70 15.49 9.74
C GLY A 3 -14.97 16.19 8.59
N ASP A 4 -14.36 17.35 8.83
CA ASP A 4 -13.89 18.23 7.75
C ASP A 4 -12.37 18.18 7.52
N ALA A 5 -11.58 17.51 8.37
CA ALA A 5 -10.12 17.41 8.18
C ALA A 5 -9.68 16.15 7.40
N ALA A 6 -10.54 15.13 7.31
CA ALA A 6 -10.16 13.84 6.74
C ALA A 6 -9.99 13.89 5.21
N TRP A 7 -10.72 14.75 4.51
CA TRP A 7 -10.59 14.92 3.06
C TRP A 7 -9.41 15.83 2.67
N GLU A 8 -8.98 16.74 3.55
CA GLU A 8 -7.79 17.58 3.32
C GLU A 8 -6.50 16.74 3.30
N LEU A 9 -6.48 15.63 4.06
CA LEU A 9 -5.39 14.65 4.04
C LEU A 9 -5.38 13.77 2.78
N MET A 10 -6.42 13.79 1.94
CA MET A 10 -6.57 12.89 0.79
C MET A 10 -5.57 13.21 -0.36
N TRP A 11 -5.00 14.43 -0.38
CA TRP A 11 -4.12 14.89 -1.48
C TRP A 11 -2.86 15.63 -1.03
N GLY A 12 -2.61 15.75 0.28
CA GLY A 12 -1.57 16.62 0.87
C GLY A 12 -0.31 15.88 1.39
N PRO A 13 -0.22 15.49 2.68
CA PRO A 13 1.07 15.23 3.33
C PRO A 13 1.54 13.76 3.34
N TRP A 14 0.97 12.88 2.49
CA TRP A 14 1.41 11.46 2.49
C TRP A 14 2.88 11.31 2.09
N SER A 15 3.41 12.25 1.31
CA SER A 15 4.82 12.32 0.93
C SER A 15 5.78 12.58 2.09
N GLU A 16 5.27 13.04 3.24
CA GLU A 16 6.09 13.33 4.43
C GLU A 16 6.30 12.09 5.31
N HIS A 17 5.56 11.01 5.05
CA HIS A 17 5.58 9.81 5.87
C HIS A 17 6.49 8.74 5.24
N LYS A 18 7.35 8.13 6.06
CA LYS A 18 8.23 7.02 5.61
C LYS A 18 7.48 5.72 5.37
N TYR A 19 6.39 5.53 6.12
CA TYR A 19 5.58 4.32 6.13
C TYR A 19 4.13 4.71 5.88
N LEU A 20 3.45 4.02 4.97
CA LEU A 20 2.03 4.22 4.69
C LEU A 20 1.29 2.91 4.85
N LEU A 21 0.19 2.95 5.59
CA LEU A 21 -0.68 1.80 5.81
C LEU A 21 -1.77 1.74 4.73
N TYR A 22 -1.91 0.58 4.12
CA TYR A 22 -3.04 0.24 3.27
C TYR A 22 -4.00 -0.72 3.99
N LEU A 23 -5.27 -0.32 4.02
CA LEU A 23 -6.39 -1.03 4.62
C LEU A 23 -7.49 -1.19 3.57
N ARG A 24 -7.99 -2.42 3.42
CA ARG A 24 -9.16 -2.72 2.62
C ARG A 24 -10.42 -2.12 3.27
N GLY A 25 -11.31 -1.55 2.46
CA GLY A 25 -12.64 -1.12 2.88
C GLY A 25 -13.71 -2.18 2.58
N TYR A 26 -14.95 -1.76 2.33
CA TYR A 26 -16.02 -2.69 1.88
C TYR A 26 -15.66 -3.41 0.55
N GLY A 27 -14.83 -2.80 -0.27
CA GLY A 27 -14.29 -3.36 -1.51
C GLY A 27 -13.02 -2.62 -1.92
N ALA A 28 -12.70 -2.69 -3.22
CA ALA A 28 -11.47 -2.11 -3.76
C ALA A 28 -11.30 -0.64 -3.40
N SER A 29 -10.29 -0.29 -2.60
CA SER A 29 -10.06 1.13 -2.26
C SER A 29 -9.44 1.86 -3.44
N SER A 30 -10.12 2.89 -3.95
CA SER A 30 -9.57 3.76 -5.01
C SER A 30 -8.27 4.47 -4.57
N GLY A 31 -8.10 4.60 -3.25
CA GLY A 31 -6.90 5.09 -2.54
C GLY A 31 -5.67 4.21 -2.70
N HIS A 32 -5.83 2.91 -3.02
CA HIS A 32 -4.73 1.96 -3.12
C HIS A 32 -3.61 2.45 -4.03
N LYS A 33 -3.93 2.76 -5.29
CA LYS A 33 -2.95 3.29 -6.25
C LYS A 33 -2.28 4.59 -5.81
N TYR A 34 -2.98 5.43 -5.04
CA TYR A 34 -2.43 6.70 -4.56
C TYR A 34 -1.43 6.49 -3.43
N ILE A 35 -1.69 5.53 -2.53
CA ILE A 35 -0.76 5.11 -1.48
C ILE A 35 0.49 4.49 -2.12
N LEU A 36 0.31 3.56 -3.06
CA LEU A 36 1.44 2.91 -3.74
C LEU A 36 2.33 3.92 -4.47
N ALA A 37 1.74 4.93 -5.10
CA ALA A 37 2.46 5.96 -5.84
C ALA A 37 3.26 6.93 -4.95
N GLN A 38 3.11 6.88 -3.63
CA GLN A 38 3.93 7.70 -2.74
C GLN A 38 5.34 7.11 -2.63
N ASN A 39 6.33 7.98 -2.43
CA ASN A 39 7.71 7.58 -2.19
C ASN A 39 7.92 7.11 -0.74
N ALA A 40 7.13 6.12 -0.30
CA ALA A 40 7.11 5.57 1.05
C ALA A 40 7.12 4.04 1.00
N THR A 41 7.53 3.40 2.10
CA THR A 41 7.37 1.95 2.26
C THR A 41 5.93 1.66 2.62
N VAL A 42 5.30 0.72 1.91
CA VAL A 42 3.88 0.39 2.14
C VAL A 42 3.76 -0.80 3.09
N LEU A 43 2.97 -0.62 4.15
CA LEU A 43 2.48 -1.67 5.03
C LEU A 43 1.10 -2.09 4.51
N MET A 44 0.94 -3.33 4.07
CA MET A 44 -0.32 -3.81 3.51
C MET A 44 -0.91 -4.87 4.41
N LEU A 45 -2.12 -4.62 4.90
CA LEU A 45 -2.85 -5.63 5.63
C LEU A 45 -3.29 -6.75 4.69
N ALA A 46 -2.82 -7.96 4.97
CA ALA A 46 -2.94 -9.10 4.09
C ALA A 46 -4.35 -9.70 4.15
N GLU A 47 -5.28 -9.12 3.41
CA GLU A 47 -6.57 -9.75 3.09
C GLU A 47 -6.87 -9.61 1.60
N ASP A 48 -6.56 -10.68 0.87
CA ASP A 48 -6.92 -10.96 -0.52
C ASP A 48 -6.25 -10.07 -1.60
N PRO A 49 -5.35 -10.61 -2.44
CA PRO A 49 -4.67 -9.87 -3.51
C PRO A 49 -5.61 -9.48 -4.66
N SER A 50 -6.89 -9.84 -4.66
CA SER A 50 -7.78 -9.65 -5.82
C SER A 50 -8.59 -8.34 -5.84
N GLU A 51 -8.18 -7.30 -5.11
CA GLU A 51 -8.95 -6.04 -5.06
C GLU A 51 -9.04 -5.31 -6.41
N THR A 52 -7.95 -5.34 -7.20
CA THR A 52 -7.89 -4.72 -8.52
C THR A 52 -7.10 -5.59 -9.48
N TRP A 53 -7.25 -5.38 -10.79
CA TRP A 53 -6.56 -6.16 -11.83
C TRP A 53 -5.02 -6.16 -11.70
N TYR A 54 -4.46 -5.17 -11.00
CA TYR A 54 -3.02 -5.05 -10.80
C TYR A 54 -2.56 -5.53 -9.42
N SER A 55 -3.48 -5.80 -8.49
CA SER A 55 -3.15 -6.18 -7.11
C SER A 55 -2.50 -7.57 -7.04
N GLU A 56 -2.91 -8.50 -7.91
CA GLU A 56 -2.29 -9.83 -8.03
C GLU A 56 -0.84 -9.80 -8.53
N LEU A 57 -0.44 -8.69 -9.15
CA LEU A 57 0.92 -8.48 -9.64
C LEU A 57 1.83 -7.85 -8.57
N LEU A 58 1.27 -7.47 -7.42
CA LEU A 58 2.04 -7.00 -6.28
C LEU A 58 2.54 -8.20 -5.45
N VAL A 59 3.84 -8.24 -5.19
CA VAL A 59 4.48 -9.37 -4.50
C VAL A 59 4.81 -8.96 -3.06
N PRO A 60 4.27 -9.67 -2.04
CA PRO A 60 4.63 -9.44 -0.65
C PRO A 60 6.13 -9.60 -0.42
N MET A 61 6.73 -8.81 0.49
CA MET A 61 8.17 -8.78 0.76
C MET A 61 9.05 -8.31 -0.41
N THR A 62 8.46 -7.97 -1.55
CA THR A 62 9.18 -7.36 -2.69
C THR A 62 8.69 -5.93 -2.94
N HIS A 63 7.37 -5.71 -3.01
CA HIS A 63 6.78 -4.40 -3.27
C HIS A 63 6.18 -3.74 -2.00
N TYR A 64 5.91 -4.52 -0.96
CA TYR A 64 5.32 -4.03 0.29
C TYR A 64 5.62 -4.99 1.44
N LEU A 65 5.48 -4.52 2.68
CA LEU A 65 5.55 -5.36 3.86
C LEU A 65 4.14 -5.87 4.20
N PRO A 66 3.87 -7.18 4.14
CA PRO A 66 2.59 -7.72 4.57
C PRO A 66 2.48 -7.65 6.09
N VAL A 67 1.38 -7.08 6.57
CA VAL A 67 0.98 -7.09 7.97
C VAL A 67 -0.16 -8.11 8.10
N PRO A 68 -0.06 -9.12 8.97
CA PRO A 68 -1.17 -10.04 9.20
C PRO A 68 -2.42 -9.27 9.59
N VAL A 69 -3.59 -9.74 9.18
CA VAL A 69 -4.84 -9.26 9.78
C VAL A 69 -5.10 -10.16 10.99
N PRO A 70 -5.01 -9.63 12.22
CA PRO A 70 -5.44 -10.41 13.36
C PRO A 70 -6.96 -10.59 13.29
N GLY A 71 -7.52 -11.47 14.11
CA GLY A 71 -8.97 -11.64 14.20
C GLY A 71 -9.69 -10.37 14.70
N SER A 72 -10.80 -10.53 15.42
CA SER A 72 -11.66 -9.42 15.84
C SER A 72 -11.09 -8.46 16.92
N ALA A 73 -9.77 -8.46 17.18
CA ALA A 73 -9.16 -7.68 18.25
C ALA A 73 -8.28 -6.53 17.71
N GLU A 74 -8.77 -5.30 17.84
CA GLU A 74 -8.06 -4.06 17.44
C GLU A 74 -6.69 -3.90 18.12
N THR A 75 -6.56 -4.35 19.38
CA THR A 75 -5.30 -4.31 20.12
C THR A 75 -4.19 -5.12 19.44
N GLU A 76 -4.54 -6.25 18.85
CA GLU A 76 -3.58 -7.13 18.18
C GLU A 76 -3.05 -6.49 16.88
N LEU A 77 -3.87 -5.71 16.18
CA LEU A 77 -3.47 -5.01 14.97
C LEU A 77 -2.45 -3.89 15.26
N CYS A 78 -2.70 -3.09 16.29
CA CYS A 78 -1.77 -2.03 16.70
C CYS A 78 -0.40 -2.60 17.07
N GLU A 79 -0.36 -3.71 17.82
CA GLU A 79 0.89 -4.39 18.18
C GLU A 79 1.65 -4.92 16.94
N GLN A 80 0.93 -5.49 15.97
CA GLN A 80 1.54 -5.95 14.72
C GLN A 80 2.09 -4.81 13.85
N LEU A 81 1.39 -3.67 13.81
CA LEU A 81 1.85 -2.48 13.10
C LEU A 81 3.11 -1.88 13.78
N ASP A 82 3.12 -1.82 15.11
CA ASP A 82 4.28 -1.34 15.86
C ASP A 82 5.50 -2.24 15.62
N GLU A 83 5.32 -3.56 15.62
CA GLU A 83 6.41 -4.50 15.33
C GLU A 83 6.91 -4.38 13.89
N ALA A 84 6.00 -4.21 12.92
CA ALA A 84 6.35 -3.99 11.52
C ALA A 84 7.20 -2.71 11.35
N VAL A 85 6.81 -1.62 12.00
CA VAL A 85 7.58 -0.36 11.97
C VAL A 85 8.94 -0.55 12.63
N ARG A 86 9.01 -1.19 13.80
CA ARG A 86 10.28 -1.47 14.49
C ARG A 86 11.23 -2.30 13.64
N LEU A 87 10.71 -3.32 12.94
CA LEU A 87 11.49 -4.14 12.03
C LEU A 87 12.10 -3.31 10.90
N LEU A 88 11.31 -2.42 10.29
CA LEU A 88 11.78 -1.54 9.22
C LEU A 88 12.78 -0.49 9.71
N GLU A 89 12.56 0.06 10.91
CA GLU A 89 13.50 1.00 11.54
C GLU A 89 14.83 0.34 11.92
N ALA A 90 14.80 -0.92 12.37
CA ALA A 90 16.00 -1.70 12.65
C ALA A 90 16.72 -2.14 11.36
N ASN A 91 16.01 -2.20 10.23
CA ASN A 91 16.53 -2.67 8.93
C ASN A 91 16.21 -1.66 7.80
N PRO A 92 16.82 -0.46 7.81
CA PRO A 92 16.47 0.60 6.87
C PRO A 92 16.72 0.24 5.40
N SER A 93 17.67 -0.68 5.13
CA SER A 93 17.90 -1.19 3.76
C SER A 93 16.71 -1.98 3.23
N VAL A 94 16.00 -2.71 4.09
CA VAL A 94 14.80 -3.48 3.71
C VAL A 94 13.67 -2.52 3.35
N ALA A 95 13.45 -1.48 4.17
CA ALA A 95 12.48 -0.44 3.86
C ALA A 95 12.77 0.24 2.52
N GLU A 96 14.05 0.58 2.29
CA GLU A 96 14.50 1.18 1.04
C GLU A 96 14.29 0.28 -0.16
N GLU A 97 14.61 -1.02 -0.05
CA GLU A 97 14.44 -2.00 -1.11
C GLU A 97 12.95 -2.20 -1.47
N LEU A 98 12.08 -2.36 -0.47
CA LEU A 98 10.63 -2.46 -0.68
C LEU A 98 10.10 -1.23 -1.42
N ARG A 99 10.49 -0.03 -0.97
CA ARG A 99 10.10 1.24 -1.59
C ARG A 99 10.59 1.32 -3.03
N ALA A 100 11.87 1.05 -3.28
CA ALA A 100 12.47 1.16 -4.61
C ALA A 100 11.82 0.19 -5.61
N ASN A 101 11.66 -1.07 -5.21
CA ASN A 101 11.02 -2.10 -6.03
C ASN A 101 9.58 -1.74 -6.37
N LEU A 102 8.81 -1.20 -5.41
CA LEU A 102 7.45 -0.75 -5.67
C LEU A 102 7.42 0.40 -6.69
N GLN A 103 8.30 1.39 -6.55
CA GLN A 103 8.36 2.53 -7.48
C GLN A 103 8.73 2.09 -8.89
N GLU A 104 9.72 1.20 -9.02
CA GLU A 104 10.10 0.62 -10.31
C GLU A 104 8.94 -0.16 -10.94
N TRP A 105 8.26 -0.98 -10.13
CA TRP A 105 7.13 -1.77 -10.59
C TRP A 105 5.97 -0.88 -11.07
N LEU A 106 5.60 0.16 -10.32
CA LEU A 106 4.55 1.12 -10.71
C LEU A 106 4.91 1.86 -12.00
N TRP A 107 6.16 2.30 -12.09
CA TRP A 107 6.66 2.97 -13.28
C TRP A 107 6.63 2.05 -14.49
N THR A 108 6.74 0.74 -14.33
CA THR A 108 6.75 -0.21 -15.45
C THR A 108 5.34 -0.68 -15.80
N ASN A 109 4.50 -0.94 -14.80
CA ASN A 109 3.26 -1.72 -14.96
C ASN A 109 1.98 -0.89 -14.84
N LEU A 110 2.01 0.28 -14.20
CA LEU A 110 0.79 1.06 -13.89
C LEU A 110 0.66 2.38 -14.65
N ARG A 111 1.41 2.55 -15.75
CA ARG A 111 1.27 3.73 -16.60
C ARG A 111 -0.06 3.72 -17.35
N ARG A 112 -0.50 4.91 -17.80
CA ARG A 112 -1.66 5.07 -18.70
C ARG A 112 -1.64 4.09 -19.88
N ARG A 113 -0.47 3.81 -20.47
CA ARG A 113 -0.35 2.85 -21.58
C ARG A 113 -0.68 1.43 -21.16
N SER A 114 -0.20 0.99 -20.00
CA SER A 114 -0.47 -0.34 -19.45
C SER A 114 -1.97 -0.51 -19.14
N ILE A 115 -2.60 0.53 -18.58
CA ILE A 115 -4.06 0.58 -18.37
C ILE A 115 -4.80 0.42 -19.71
N LEU A 116 -4.40 1.17 -20.74
CA LEU A 116 -5.04 1.09 -22.06
C LEU A 116 -4.81 -0.28 -22.74
N SER A 117 -3.67 -0.94 -22.52
CA SER A 117 -3.42 -2.29 -23.03
C SER A 117 -4.33 -3.31 -22.35
N ALA A 118 -4.38 -3.29 -21.01
CA ALA A 118 -5.23 -4.18 -20.24
C ALA A 118 -6.72 -4.06 -20.63
N ILE A 119 -7.20 -2.83 -20.88
CA ILE A 119 -8.56 -2.61 -21.38
C ILE A 119 -8.77 -3.24 -22.76
N ARG A 120 -7.81 -3.12 -23.68
CA ARG A 120 -7.90 -3.68 -25.04
C ARG A 120 -7.81 -5.20 -25.08
N GLU A 121 -7.10 -5.81 -24.15
CA GLU A 121 -6.96 -7.27 -24.08
C GLU A 121 -8.19 -7.94 -23.44
N THR A 122 -8.97 -7.18 -22.68
CA THR A 122 -10.16 -7.67 -21.96
C THR A 122 -11.47 -7.47 -22.75
N LEU A 123 -11.48 -6.55 -23.74
CA LEU A 123 -12.65 -6.20 -24.58
C LEU A 123 -12.54 -6.81 -25.98
#